data_AF-A0A7W5UK68-F1
#
_entry.id   AF-A0A7W5UK68-F1
#
_cell.length_a   1.000
_cell.length_b   1.000
_cell.length_c   1.000
_cell.angle_alpha   90.00
_cell.angle_beta   90.00
_cell.angle_gamma   90.00
#
_symmetry.space_group_name_H-M   'P 1'
#
loop_
_entity.id
_entity.type
_entity.pdbx_description
1 polymer ?
#
loop_
_entity_poly.entity_id
_entity_poly.type
_entity_poly.pdbx_seq_one_letter_code
_entity_poly.pdbx_strand_id
1 'polypeptide(L)'
;MSQFGIRPNNSDNTAALTKFLQNHPPQLGNKDEIILRFDKGTYNFRLEEAPEIECYISNHDQQPLRKAIFYLNHYENLTIDGGGAQFLFQGALLPVVLNYCGNVTLKNFSIDFIDPQIEQVEIVKSDTTGIRFKLSPSPHKDKEYQWFFTEQGYFETQGENWRSHFAWGIGFDKETRHILYNTGDLGINLLNCRQGGETFYAPNWKDLRLKTGNIVAMRNFNRPCPAIFLNESKNTKLQNVTVNYAWGMGLIAQRCTDITLNSFNVYPSQGRYFSTQADATHFSQCRGKIISCKGTYEGMMDDAINVHGVYLRILQRKDDHTAICAFMHSQAYGFNWGNTGDSIRFINSSTLDSVQTNIITAIRPQDAVTLQGMKSFLISFRDPIPSDADCIENLEWTPSIVFSGNTIRNNRARGALFSSPKYTLCENNLFDHTSGSAILLSGDANGWYESGPVNNVIIRRNRFINALTSRYQFTNAIISIYPEIPELKNQRNYYHNRISIEKNLFDTFGTPLVYAKSVRHLIFRNNQVKKNSEFSPFLNNTQSIITEKVEKTTKD
;
A
#
# COMPACT_ATOMS: atom_id res chain seq x y z
N MET A 1 21.74 -22.53 5.09
CA MET A 1 20.81 -23.03 4.04
C MET A 1 21.50 -23.95 3.01
N SER A 2 22.74 -23.68 2.60
CA SER A 2 23.50 -24.50 1.62
C SER A 2 23.62 -25.99 1.93
N GLN A 3 23.69 -26.36 3.22
CA GLN A 3 23.69 -27.76 3.70
C GLN A 3 22.40 -28.51 3.37
N PHE A 4 21.30 -27.80 3.16
CA PHE A 4 19.98 -28.35 2.82
C PHE A 4 19.68 -28.26 1.31
N GLY A 5 20.71 -28.03 0.48
CA GLY A 5 20.56 -27.95 -0.99
C GLY A 5 20.09 -26.59 -1.51
N ILE A 6 19.84 -25.61 -0.64
CA ILE A 6 19.38 -24.27 -1.01
C ILE A 6 20.61 -23.38 -1.22
N ARG A 7 20.96 -23.12 -2.49
CA ARG A 7 22.25 -22.54 -2.90
C ARG A 7 22.06 -21.37 -3.87
N PRO A 8 22.96 -20.36 -3.81
CA PRO A 8 22.93 -19.26 -4.76
C PRO A 8 23.29 -19.77 -6.17
N ASN A 9 22.81 -19.07 -7.19
CA ASN A 9 22.97 -19.34 -8.61
C ASN A 9 22.42 -20.71 -9.08
N ASN A 10 21.65 -21.39 -8.23
CA ASN A 10 20.85 -22.54 -8.65
C ASN A 10 19.69 -22.08 -9.53
N SER A 11 19.32 -22.86 -10.55
CA SER A 11 18.23 -22.53 -11.48
C SER A 11 16.87 -22.47 -10.79
N ASP A 12 16.68 -23.26 -9.72
CA ASP A 12 15.51 -23.22 -8.87
C ASP A 12 15.80 -23.80 -7.47
N ASN A 13 15.40 -23.10 -6.41
CA ASN A 13 15.52 -23.53 -5.02
C ASN A 13 14.18 -23.92 -4.39
N THR A 14 13.05 -23.79 -5.09
CA THR A 14 11.70 -23.97 -4.51
C THR A 14 11.54 -25.35 -3.86
N ALA A 15 11.78 -26.43 -4.59
CA ALA A 15 11.63 -27.80 -4.06
C ALA A 15 12.45 -28.06 -2.79
N ALA A 16 13.71 -27.60 -2.78
CA ALA A 16 14.62 -27.77 -1.64
C ALA A 16 14.14 -26.98 -0.41
N LEU A 17 13.67 -25.74 -0.62
CA LEU A 17 13.11 -24.92 0.45
C LEU A 17 11.79 -25.49 0.99
N THR A 18 10.86 -25.89 0.12
CA THR A 18 9.59 -26.50 0.50
C THR A 18 9.84 -27.75 1.36
N LYS A 19 10.70 -28.65 0.89
CA LYS A 19 11.08 -29.86 1.64
C LYS A 19 11.75 -29.52 2.98
N PHE A 20 12.61 -28.50 3.02
CA PHE A 20 13.25 -28.06 4.26
C PHE A 20 12.21 -27.60 5.28
N LEU A 21 11.29 -26.71 4.89
CA LEU A 21 10.26 -26.17 5.79
C LEU A 21 9.28 -27.25 6.27
N GLN A 22 8.94 -28.22 5.42
CA GLN A 22 8.09 -29.37 5.79
C GLN A 22 8.77 -30.29 6.80
N ASN A 23 10.08 -30.53 6.66
CA ASN A 23 10.84 -31.39 7.56
C ASN A 23 11.23 -30.72 8.89
N HIS A 24 11.12 -29.40 8.97
CA HIS A 24 11.47 -28.62 10.16
C HIS A 24 10.30 -27.70 10.57
N PRO A 25 9.11 -28.25 10.85
CA PRO A 25 7.97 -27.45 11.26
C PRO A 25 8.25 -26.81 12.64
N PRO A 26 7.64 -25.65 12.95
CA PRO A 26 7.78 -25.06 14.27
C PRO A 26 7.13 -25.96 15.32
N GLN A 27 7.78 -26.10 16.47
CA GLN A 27 7.23 -26.82 17.61
C GLN A 27 6.50 -25.83 18.52
N LEU A 28 5.18 -26.00 18.65
CA LEU A 28 4.35 -25.13 19.50
C LEU A 28 4.88 -25.12 20.95
N GLY A 29 5.11 -23.92 21.47
CA GLY A 29 5.63 -23.72 22.83
C GLY A 29 7.16 -23.75 22.93
N ASN A 30 7.88 -24.11 21.86
CA ASN A 30 9.33 -23.99 21.81
C ASN A 30 9.74 -22.50 21.74
N LYS A 31 10.80 -22.15 22.48
CA LYS A 31 11.38 -20.80 22.52
C LYS A 31 12.80 -20.76 21.96
N ASP A 32 13.30 -21.85 21.41
CA ASP A 32 14.62 -21.88 20.75
C ASP A 32 14.70 -20.82 19.66
N GLU A 33 15.86 -20.19 19.56
CA GLU A 33 16.15 -19.26 18.47
C GLU A 33 16.49 -20.05 17.20
N ILE A 34 15.73 -19.83 16.13
CA ILE A 34 15.98 -20.43 14.82
C ILE A 34 16.56 -19.37 13.90
N ILE A 35 17.72 -19.64 13.29
CA ILE A 35 18.34 -18.73 12.32
C ILE A 35 18.55 -19.43 10.98
N LEU A 36 17.82 -18.99 9.95
CA LEU A 36 18.01 -19.41 8.57
C LEU A 36 19.00 -18.47 7.88
N ARG A 37 20.24 -18.94 7.69
CA ARG A 37 21.32 -18.15 7.08
C ARG A 37 21.55 -18.51 5.60
N PHE A 38 21.47 -17.50 4.76
CA PHE A 38 21.77 -17.56 3.33
C PHE A 38 23.14 -16.92 3.06
N ASP A 39 23.84 -17.45 2.07
CA ASP A 39 25.08 -16.88 1.58
C ASP A 39 24.75 -15.78 0.55
N LYS A 40 25.65 -14.81 0.37
CA LYS A 40 25.47 -13.79 -0.67
C LYS A 40 25.38 -14.45 -2.05
N GLY A 41 24.34 -14.10 -2.81
CA GLY A 41 24.16 -14.53 -4.20
C GLY A 41 22.69 -14.45 -4.62
N THR A 42 22.40 -14.83 -5.86
CA THR A 42 21.02 -14.83 -6.39
C THR A 42 20.38 -16.19 -6.19
N TYR A 43 19.21 -16.25 -5.55
CA TYR A 43 18.43 -17.48 -5.40
C TYR A 43 17.17 -17.36 -6.24
N ASN A 44 16.99 -18.28 -7.17
CA ASN A 44 15.81 -18.34 -8.02
C ASN A 44 14.74 -19.23 -7.37
N PHE A 45 13.49 -18.79 -7.43
CA PHE A 45 12.32 -19.52 -6.93
C PHE A 45 11.20 -19.47 -7.97
N ARG A 46 10.66 -20.64 -8.32
CA ARG A 46 9.60 -20.82 -9.33
C ARG A 46 8.30 -21.33 -8.70
N LEU A 47 7.24 -21.38 -9.50
CA LEU A 47 5.92 -21.87 -9.07
C LEU A 47 5.87 -23.38 -8.88
N GLU A 48 6.69 -24.14 -9.61
CA GLU A 48 6.80 -25.59 -9.47
C GLU A 48 7.24 -25.93 -8.04
N GLU A 49 6.60 -26.91 -7.41
CA GLU A 49 6.84 -27.30 -5.99
C GLU A 49 6.54 -26.24 -4.91
N ALA A 50 6.03 -25.06 -5.28
CA ALA A 50 5.58 -24.06 -4.30
C ALA A 50 4.23 -24.51 -3.68
N PRO A 51 4.11 -24.57 -2.34
CA PRO A 51 2.87 -24.94 -1.69
C PRO A 51 1.76 -23.93 -1.98
N GLU A 52 0.55 -24.44 -2.22
CA GLU A 52 -0.66 -23.64 -2.29
C GLU A 52 -1.23 -23.43 -0.89
N ILE A 53 -1.60 -22.19 -0.59
CA ILE A 53 -2.19 -21.77 0.68
C ILE A 53 -3.50 -21.04 0.43
N GLU A 54 -4.46 -21.25 1.33
CA GLU A 54 -5.66 -20.42 1.40
C GLU A 54 -5.36 -19.16 2.20
N CYS A 55 -5.48 -17.98 1.59
CA CYS A 55 -5.34 -16.71 2.27
C CYS A 55 -6.18 -15.59 1.66
N TYR A 56 -6.66 -14.71 2.51
CA TYR A 56 -7.34 -13.47 2.15
C TYR A 56 -6.50 -12.31 2.67
N ILE A 57 -6.19 -11.37 1.79
CA ILE A 57 -5.24 -10.28 2.07
C ILE A 57 -5.98 -8.97 1.92
N SER A 58 -6.02 -8.17 2.98
CA SER A 58 -6.61 -6.84 2.95
C SER A 58 -5.98 -5.97 1.84
N ASN A 59 -6.83 -5.18 1.17
CA ASN A 59 -6.50 -4.23 0.12
C ASN A 59 -5.83 -4.85 -1.12
N HIS A 60 -5.99 -6.17 -1.29
CA HIS A 60 -5.57 -6.97 -2.44
C HIS A 60 -6.76 -7.70 -3.07
N ASP A 61 -6.54 -8.23 -4.28
CA ASP A 61 -7.52 -9.06 -4.96
C ASP A 61 -7.87 -10.27 -4.08
N GLN A 62 -9.14 -10.66 -4.04
CA GLN A 62 -9.59 -11.75 -3.17
C GLN A 62 -9.61 -13.06 -3.93
N GLN A 63 -8.40 -13.55 -4.23
CA GLN A 63 -8.14 -14.88 -4.76
C GLN A 63 -7.76 -15.79 -3.58
N PRO A 64 -8.57 -16.79 -3.23
CA PRO A 64 -8.37 -17.54 -1.99
C PRO A 64 -7.10 -18.39 -2.04
N LEU A 65 -6.80 -19.03 -3.17
CA LEU A 65 -5.67 -19.95 -3.30
C LEU A 65 -4.49 -19.24 -3.96
N ARG A 66 -3.33 -19.32 -3.30
CA ARG A 66 -2.08 -18.72 -3.78
C ARG A 66 -0.89 -19.62 -3.49
N LYS A 67 0.09 -19.63 -4.38
CA LYS A 67 1.37 -20.26 -4.11
C LYS A 67 2.26 -19.34 -3.26
N ALA A 68 2.93 -19.89 -2.26
CA ALA A 68 3.82 -19.14 -1.38
C ALA A 68 5.17 -19.84 -1.22
N ILE A 69 6.28 -19.11 -1.33
CA ILE A 69 7.63 -19.69 -1.27
C ILE A 69 8.11 -19.82 0.17
N PHE A 70 8.25 -18.69 0.87
CA PHE A 70 8.53 -18.68 2.31
C PHE A 70 7.22 -18.62 3.09
N TYR A 71 6.49 -19.73 3.12
CA TYR A 71 5.30 -19.87 3.98
C TYR A 71 5.71 -20.28 5.39
N LEU A 72 5.76 -19.31 6.29
CA LEU A 72 6.14 -19.48 7.69
C LEU A 72 4.90 -19.35 8.57
N ASN A 73 4.45 -20.45 9.13
CA ASN A 73 3.21 -20.52 9.91
C ASN A 73 3.51 -20.95 11.36
N HIS A 74 3.10 -20.15 12.35
CA HIS A 74 3.32 -20.40 13.79
C HIS A 74 4.78 -20.47 14.26
N TYR A 75 5.72 -19.84 13.55
CA TYR A 75 7.09 -19.72 14.03
C TYR A 75 7.19 -18.71 15.18
N GLU A 76 7.98 -19.05 16.20
CA GLU A 76 8.38 -18.16 17.29
C GLU A 76 9.92 -18.03 17.28
N ASN A 77 10.46 -16.85 17.58
CA ASN A 77 11.91 -16.60 17.67
C ASN A 77 12.72 -16.98 16.40
N LEU A 78 12.22 -16.58 15.23
CA LEU A 78 12.84 -16.88 13.93
C LEU A 78 13.62 -15.69 13.37
N THR A 79 14.82 -15.93 12.85
CA THR A 79 15.55 -14.98 12.01
C THR A 79 15.82 -15.56 10.63
N ILE A 80 15.39 -14.86 9.57
CA ILE A 80 15.90 -15.07 8.21
C ILE A 80 16.97 -14.03 7.96
N ASP A 81 18.22 -14.48 7.85
CA ASP A 81 19.37 -13.65 7.49
C ASP A 81 19.82 -13.98 6.08
N GLY A 82 19.52 -13.06 5.16
CA GLY A 82 19.85 -13.20 3.75
C GLY A 82 21.34 -13.07 3.44
N GLY A 83 22.17 -12.54 4.34
CA GLY A 83 23.61 -12.37 4.08
C GLY A 83 23.95 -11.49 2.86
N GLY A 84 23.01 -10.66 2.39
CA GLY A 84 23.12 -9.90 1.14
C GLY A 84 22.60 -10.62 -0.10
N ALA A 85 21.81 -11.68 0.06
CA ALA A 85 21.20 -12.43 -1.04
C ALA A 85 20.14 -11.62 -1.80
N GLN A 86 20.00 -11.93 -3.08
CA GLN A 86 18.87 -11.52 -3.91
C GLN A 86 17.96 -12.72 -4.12
N PHE A 87 16.71 -12.64 -3.67
CA PHE A 87 15.67 -13.63 -3.95
C PHE A 87 14.89 -13.18 -5.18
N LEU A 88 14.98 -13.98 -6.25
CA LEU A 88 14.40 -13.70 -7.54
C LEU A 88 13.27 -14.69 -7.80
N PHE A 89 12.06 -14.19 -8.01
CA PHE A 89 10.85 -14.98 -8.14
C PHE A 89 10.33 -14.96 -9.57
N GLN A 90 9.66 -16.04 -9.97
CA GLN A 90 9.03 -16.14 -11.28
C GLN A 90 7.54 -16.48 -11.15
N GLY A 91 6.74 -15.84 -12.00
CA GLY A 91 5.30 -15.98 -12.03
C GLY A 91 4.56 -15.20 -10.95
N ALA A 92 3.27 -15.48 -10.78
CA ALA A 92 2.42 -14.87 -9.76
C ALA A 92 2.37 -15.74 -8.49
N LEU A 93 3.14 -15.35 -7.47
CA LEU A 93 3.23 -16.04 -6.18
C LEU A 93 3.53 -15.07 -5.03
N LEU A 94 3.40 -15.54 -3.80
CA LEU A 94 3.77 -14.82 -2.57
C LEU A 94 5.22 -15.16 -2.19
N PRO A 95 6.17 -14.21 -2.22
CA PRO A 95 7.54 -14.44 -1.79
C PRO A 95 7.62 -14.83 -0.31
N VAL A 96 7.12 -13.99 0.59
CA VAL A 96 7.20 -14.22 2.04
C VAL A 96 5.85 -14.04 2.70
N VAL A 97 5.42 -15.06 3.47
CA VAL A 97 4.20 -15.04 4.26
C VAL A 97 4.55 -15.41 5.70
N LEU A 98 4.33 -14.48 6.64
CA LEU A 98 4.36 -14.76 8.07
C LEU A 98 2.94 -14.86 8.58
N ASN A 99 2.53 -16.07 8.95
CA ASN A 99 1.19 -16.37 9.44
C ASN A 99 1.27 -16.80 10.90
N TYR A 100 0.57 -16.08 11.79
CA TYR A 100 0.55 -16.36 13.23
C TYR A 100 1.95 -16.51 13.88
N CYS A 101 2.94 -15.75 13.41
CA CYS A 101 4.31 -15.82 13.90
C CYS A 101 4.57 -14.83 15.04
N GLY A 102 5.58 -15.10 15.87
CA GLY A 102 6.00 -14.22 16.96
C GLY A 102 7.51 -14.03 17.03
N ASN A 103 7.94 -12.79 17.31
CA ASN A 103 9.35 -12.42 17.42
C ASN A 103 10.18 -12.86 16.19
N VAL A 104 9.79 -12.37 15.01
CA VAL A 104 10.46 -12.71 13.74
C VAL A 104 11.32 -11.55 13.25
N THR A 105 12.54 -11.84 12.79
CA THR A 105 13.41 -10.88 12.12
C THR A 105 13.72 -11.32 10.68
N LEU A 106 13.40 -10.48 9.70
CA LEU A 106 13.82 -10.62 8.31
C LEU A 106 14.93 -9.59 8.04
N LYS A 107 16.10 -10.02 7.57
CA LYS A 107 17.20 -9.08 7.34
C LYS A 107 18.14 -9.43 6.20
N ASN A 108 18.76 -8.40 5.62
CA ASN A 108 19.86 -8.50 4.67
C ASN A 108 19.55 -9.27 3.38
N PHE A 109 18.41 -9.00 2.73
CA PHE A 109 18.14 -9.54 1.39
C PHE A 109 17.33 -8.57 0.54
N SER A 110 17.26 -8.84 -0.76
CA SER A 110 16.31 -8.22 -1.66
C SER A 110 15.32 -9.23 -2.27
N ILE A 111 14.15 -8.74 -2.66
CA ILE A 111 13.09 -9.47 -3.38
C ILE A 111 12.88 -8.77 -4.73
N ASP A 112 12.96 -9.52 -5.83
CA ASP A 112 12.60 -9.04 -7.16
C ASP A 112 11.91 -10.14 -7.97
N PHE A 113 11.35 -9.79 -9.12
CA PHE A 113 10.74 -10.73 -10.06
C PHE A 113 11.44 -10.69 -11.41
N ILE A 114 11.58 -11.85 -12.06
CA ILE A 114 12.20 -11.99 -13.38
C ILE A 114 11.41 -11.18 -14.43
N ASP A 115 10.10 -11.37 -14.44
CA ASP A 115 9.17 -10.75 -15.39
C ASP A 115 8.09 -9.96 -14.65
N PRO A 116 8.28 -8.65 -14.45
CA PRO A 116 7.26 -7.78 -13.87
C PRO A 116 6.01 -7.71 -14.74
N GLN A 117 4.83 -7.67 -14.12
CA GLN A 117 3.53 -7.62 -14.80
C GLN A 117 3.12 -6.21 -15.25
N ILE A 118 3.94 -5.19 -14.94
CA ILE A 118 3.86 -3.84 -15.52
C ILE A 118 4.79 -3.81 -16.73
N GLU A 119 4.26 -3.36 -17.87
CA GLU A 119 5.03 -3.22 -19.11
C GLU A 119 5.56 -1.78 -19.24
N GLN A 120 6.81 -1.60 -19.63
CA GLN A 120 7.41 -0.28 -19.78
C GLN A 120 7.69 0.05 -21.23
N VAL A 121 7.18 1.18 -21.71
CA VAL A 121 7.34 1.59 -23.11
C VAL A 121 7.97 2.96 -23.25
N GLU A 122 8.78 3.15 -24.29
CA GLU A 122 9.29 4.45 -24.69
C GLU A 122 8.42 5.03 -25.81
N ILE A 123 7.92 6.24 -25.61
CA ILE A 123 7.12 6.95 -26.61
C ILE A 123 8.04 7.41 -27.74
N VAL A 124 7.77 6.94 -28.96
CA VAL A 124 8.48 7.36 -30.18
C VAL A 124 7.81 8.60 -30.77
N LYS A 125 6.47 8.59 -30.81
CA LYS A 125 5.67 9.69 -31.35
C LYS A 125 4.28 9.70 -30.70
N SER A 126 3.77 10.89 -30.38
CA SER A 126 2.38 11.12 -29.98
C SER A 126 1.77 12.20 -30.87
N ASP A 127 0.63 11.91 -31.50
CA ASP A 127 -0.13 12.88 -32.30
C ASP A 127 -1.64 12.56 -32.25
N THR A 128 -2.45 13.30 -33.01
CA THR A 128 -3.93 13.14 -33.03
C THR A 128 -4.40 11.81 -33.64
N THR A 129 -3.52 11.09 -34.34
CA THR A 129 -3.80 9.79 -34.97
C THR A 129 -3.55 8.62 -34.02
N GLY A 130 -2.70 8.80 -33.00
CA GLY A 130 -2.37 7.78 -32.00
C GLY A 130 -0.96 7.92 -31.46
N ILE A 131 -0.55 6.91 -30.70
CA ILE A 131 0.80 6.82 -30.12
C ILE A 131 1.59 5.71 -30.83
N ARG A 132 2.84 6.02 -31.15
CA ARG A 132 3.86 5.03 -31.50
C ARG A 132 4.81 4.87 -30.32
N PHE A 133 5.08 3.64 -29.94
CA PHE A 133 5.98 3.32 -28.83
C PHE A 133 6.91 2.16 -29.18
N LYS A 134 8.00 2.01 -28.43
CA LYS A 134 8.82 0.81 -28.37
C LYS A 134 8.68 0.20 -26.99
N LEU A 135 8.67 -1.14 -26.90
CA LEU A 135 8.89 -1.78 -25.62
C LEU A 135 10.29 -1.38 -25.14
N SER A 136 10.43 -1.02 -23.86
CA SER A 136 11.77 -0.81 -23.31
C SER A 136 12.56 -2.10 -23.46
N PRO A 137 13.89 -2.05 -23.64
CA PRO A 137 14.73 -3.24 -23.54
C PRO A 137 14.58 -3.81 -22.13
N SER A 138 13.60 -4.67 -21.96
CA SER A 138 13.21 -5.17 -20.66
C SER A 138 14.11 -6.37 -20.33
N PRO A 139 14.46 -6.57 -19.05
CA PRO A 139 15.25 -7.72 -18.59
C PRO A 139 14.44 -9.03 -18.60
N HIS A 140 13.52 -9.22 -19.56
CA HIS A 140 12.81 -10.48 -19.76
C HIS A 140 13.83 -11.54 -20.18
N LYS A 141 14.31 -12.28 -19.18
CA LYS A 141 15.34 -13.32 -19.34
C LYS A 141 14.72 -14.69 -19.55
N ASP A 142 13.40 -14.81 -19.45
CA ASP A 142 12.70 -16.07 -19.55
C ASP A 142 12.00 -16.24 -20.91
N LYS A 143 11.89 -17.50 -21.33
CA LYS A 143 11.20 -17.94 -22.55
C LYS A 143 9.67 -17.86 -22.40
N GLU A 144 9.15 -17.86 -21.18
CA GLU A 144 7.71 -17.82 -20.90
C GLU A 144 7.07 -16.44 -21.11
N TYR A 145 7.87 -15.36 -21.05
CA TYR A 145 7.35 -14.02 -21.31
C TYR A 145 7.04 -13.84 -22.81
N GLN A 146 5.81 -13.41 -23.11
CA GLN A 146 5.37 -13.14 -24.48
C GLN A 146 4.44 -11.92 -24.51
N TRP A 147 4.48 -11.17 -25.61
CA TRP A 147 3.45 -10.21 -25.98
C TRP A 147 2.67 -10.75 -27.18
N PHE A 148 1.39 -10.39 -27.29
CA PHE A 148 0.53 -10.82 -28.40
C PHE A 148 -0.64 -9.85 -28.59
N PHE A 149 -1.36 -10.03 -29.70
CA PHE A 149 -2.64 -9.37 -29.96
C PHE A 149 -3.78 -10.36 -29.75
N THR A 150 -4.78 -9.99 -28.97
CA THR A 150 -5.98 -10.82 -28.79
C THR A 150 -6.82 -10.87 -30.08
N GLU A 151 -7.76 -11.80 -30.18
CA GLU A 151 -8.72 -11.86 -31.30
C GLU A 151 -9.53 -10.56 -31.43
N GLN A 152 -9.78 -9.89 -30.31
CA GLN A 152 -10.47 -8.60 -30.25
C GLN A 152 -9.55 -7.41 -30.61
N GLY A 153 -8.25 -7.65 -30.83
CA GLY A 153 -7.28 -6.65 -31.27
C GLY A 153 -6.57 -5.89 -30.14
N TYR A 154 -6.59 -6.37 -28.90
CA TYR A 154 -5.85 -5.74 -27.80
C TYR A 154 -4.41 -6.23 -27.73
N PHE A 155 -3.45 -5.34 -27.47
CA PHE A 155 -2.10 -5.73 -27.07
C PHE A 155 -2.08 -6.15 -25.60
N GLU A 156 -1.54 -7.33 -25.32
CA GLU A 156 -1.41 -7.88 -23.98
C GLU A 156 -0.06 -8.58 -23.80
N THR A 157 0.35 -8.75 -22.54
CA THR A 157 1.52 -9.54 -22.17
C THR A 157 1.14 -10.70 -21.25
N GLN A 158 1.96 -11.75 -21.30
CA GLN A 158 1.77 -12.99 -20.57
C GLN A 158 3.11 -13.48 -20.05
N GLY A 159 3.08 -14.17 -18.91
CA GLY A 159 4.20 -14.97 -18.42
C GLY A 159 3.67 -16.14 -17.58
N GLU A 160 4.52 -16.71 -16.74
CA GLU A 160 4.20 -17.92 -15.97
C GLU A 160 3.02 -17.69 -15.00
N ASN A 161 1.85 -18.26 -15.33
CA ASN A 161 0.61 -18.15 -14.56
C ASN A 161 0.10 -16.70 -14.36
N TRP A 162 0.37 -15.80 -15.31
CA TRP A 162 -0.23 -14.46 -15.32
C TRP A 162 -0.42 -13.91 -16.74
N ARG A 163 -1.37 -12.98 -16.86
CA ARG A 163 -1.65 -12.23 -18.08
C ARG A 163 -2.06 -10.81 -17.74
N SER A 164 -1.55 -9.83 -18.47
CA SER A 164 -1.78 -8.41 -18.23
C SER A 164 -2.49 -7.76 -19.40
N HIS A 165 -3.68 -7.25 -19.11
CA HIS A 165 -4.38 -6.29 -19.95
C HIS A 165 -4.13 -4.87 -19.45
N PHE A 166 -3.71 -3.95 -20.30
CA PHE A 166 -3.33 -2.59 -19.90
C PHE A 166 -4.40 -1.57 -20.26
N ALA A 167 -4.89 -0.86 -19.24
CA ALA A 167 -5.87 0.23 -19.40
C ALA A 167 -5.38 1.56 -18.84
N TRP A 168 -4.28 1.54 -18.07
CA TRP A 168 -3.76 2.69 -17.34
C TRP A 168 -2.25 2.77 -17.43
N GLY A 169 -1.67 3.93 -17.18
CA GLY A 169 -0.23 4.08 -17.08
C GLY A 169 0.23 5.28 -16.29
N ILE A 170 1.51 5.28 -15.92
CA ILE A 170 2.21 6.42 -15.35
C ILE A 170 3.37 6.81 -16.26
N GLY A 171 3.39 8.07 -16.66
CA GLY A 171 4.43 8.63 -17.50
C GLY A 171 5.59 9.15 -16.67
N PHE A 172 6.81 8.95 -17.16
CA PHE A 172 8.06 9.40 -16.57
C PHE A 172 8.89 10.16 -17.59
N ASP A 173 9.60 11.17 -17.11
CA ASP A 173 10.69 11.77 -17.84
C ASP A 173 11.90 10.82 -17.87
N LYS A 174 12.54 10.67 -19.03
CA LYS A 174 13.59 9.66 -19.24
C LYS A 174 14.89 9.98 -18.52
N GLU A 175 15.24 11.26 -18.42
CA GLU A 175 16.52 11.69 -17.86
C GLU A 175 16.42 11.83 -16.34
N THR A 176 15.39 12.52 -15.87
CA THR A 176 15.20 12.81 -14.44
C THR A 176 14.53 11.67 -13.69
N ARG A 177 13.80 10.78 -14.39
CA ARG A 177 12.96 9.71 -13.82
C ARG A 177 11.80 10.21 -12.95
N HIS A 178 11.52 11.50 -12.94
CA HIS A 178 10.34 12.03 -12.28
C HIS A 178 9.08 11.61 -13.04
N ILE A 179 7.98 11.41 -12.30
CA ILE A 179 6.66 11.30 -12.91
C ILE A 179 6.37 12.61 -13.65
N LEU A 180 5.85 12.50 -14.88
CA LEU A 180 5.55 13.65 -15.71
C LEU A 180 4.59 14.60 -15.00
N TYR A 181 4.90 15.89 -15.08
CA TYR A 181 4.12 16.93 -14.43
C TYR A 181 2.68 16.96 -14.96
N ASN A 182 1.72 17.03 -14.04
CA ASN A 182 0.28 17.17 -14.29
C ASN A 182 -0.28 16.15 -15.29
N THR A 183 0.25 14.92 -15.28
CA THR A 183 -0.31 13.81 -16.07
C THR A 183 -1.34 13.01 -15.28
N GLY A 184 -1.09 12.79 -13.99
CA GLY A 184 -1.88 11.85 -13.17
C GLY A 184 -1.85 10.44 -13.76
N ASP A 185 -2.93 9.70 -13.55
CA ASP A 185 -3.18 8.44 -14.27
C ASP A 185 -3.43 8.70 -15.77
N LEU A 186 -2.64 8.05 -16.62
CA LEU A 186 -2.83 8.07 -18.07
C LEU A 186 -3.84 6.99 -18.45
N GLY A 187 -4.88 7.35 -19.22
CA GLY A 187 -5.74 6.36 -19.87
C GLY A 187 -5.01 5.74 -21.07
N ILE A 188 -4.94 4.42 -21.11
CA ILE A 188 -4.29 3.67 -22.20
C ILE A 188 -5.34 2.84 -22.93
N ASN A 189 -5.39 2.95 -24.25
CA ASN A 189 -6.27 2.13 -25.09
C ASN A 189 -5.46 1.48 -26.21
N LEU A 190 -5.14 0.19 -26.02
CA LEU A 190 -4.35 -0.60 -26.97
C LEU A 190 -5.22 -1.43 -27.93
N LEU A 191 -6.51 -1.13 -28.05
CA LEU A 191 -7.36 -1.72 -29.09
C LEU A 191 -6.84 -1.36 -30.48
N ASN A 192 -6.77 -2.33 -31.38
CA ASN A 192 -6.23 -2.23 -32.74
C ASN A 192 -4.75 -1.80 -32.77
N CYS A 193 -4.01 -2.06 -31.68
CA CYS A 193 -2.56 -1.91 -31.69
C CYS A 193 -1.95 -2.87 -32.71
N ARG A 194 -0.88 -2.45 -33.39
CA ARG A 194 -0.17 -3.29 -34.37
C ARG A 194 1.32 -3.02 -34.35
N GLN A 195 2.10 -4.08 -34.57
CA GLN A 195 3.55 -3.97 -34.69
C GLN A 195 3.94 -3.53 -36.12
N GLY A 196 4.95 -2.66 -36.21
CA GLY A 196 5.62 -2.26 -37.45
C GLY A 196 7.12 -2.10 -37.19
N GLY A 197 7.91 -3.07 -37.65
CA GLY A 197 9.34 -3.16 -37.29
C GLY A 197 9.53 -3.29 -35.78
N GLU A 198 10.41 -2.47 -35.22
CA GLU A 198 10.66 -2.41 -33.76
C GLU A 198 9.61 -1.62 -32.96
N THR A 199 8.65 -1.00 -33.64
CA THR A 199 7.66 -0.11 -33.01
C THR A 199 6.27 -0.70 -33.02
N PHE A 200 5.45 -0.24 -32.07
CA PHE A 200 4.03 -0.53 -31.99
C PHE A 200 3.26 0.75 -32.23
N TYR A 201 2.15 0.65 -32.96
CA TYR A 201 1.24 1.76 -33.20
C TYR A 201 -0.12 1.47 -32.58
N ALA A 202 -0.50 2.27 -31.59
CA ALA A 202 -1.80 2.23 -30.91
C ALA A 202 -2.66 3.43 -31.38
N PRO A 203 -3.58 3.25 -32.34
CA PRO A 203 -4.37 4.35 -32.90
C PRO A 203 -5.39 4.93 -31.91
N ASN A 204 -5.80 4.14 -30.91
CA ASN A 204 -6.80 4.54 -29.92
C ASN A 204 -6.19 5.14 -28.65
N TRP A 205 -4.88 5.02 -28.46
CA TRP A 205 -4.18 5.67 -27.36
C TRP A 205 -3.73 7.06 -27.80
N LYS A 206 -4.37 8.10 -27.25
CA LYS A 206 -4.12 9.50 -27.61
C LYS A 206 -3.96 10.34 -26.36
N ASP A 207 -2.75 10.83 -26.12
CA ASP A 207 -2.47 11.80 -25.07
C ASP A 207 -1.36 12.75 -25.53
N LEU A 208 -1.74 13.99 -25.85
CA LEU A 208 -0.83 15.01 -26.37
C LEU A 208 0.13 15.55 -25.30
N ARG A 209 -0.06 15.21 -24.02
CA ARG A 209 0.90 15.52 -22.95
C ARG A 209 2.16 14.67 -23.07
N LEU A 210 2.05 13.44 -23.59
CA LEU A 210 3.20 12.55 -23.84
C LEU A 210 4.02 13.02 -25.04
N LYS A 211 5.34 13.03 -24.88
CA LYS A 211 6.33 13.45 -25.89
C LYS A 211 7.29 12.32 -26.22
N THR A 212 7.96 12.44 -27.37
CA THR A 212 9.04 11.53 -27.77
C THR A 212 10.08 11.42 -26.65
N GLY A 213 10.49 10.20 -26.34
CA GLY A 213 11.45 9.88 -25.28
C GLY A 213 10.82 9.65 -23.91
N ASN A 214 9.56 10.08 -23.64
CA ASN A 214 8.91 9.77 -22.37
C ASN A 214 8.78 8.25 -22.18
N ILE A 215 8.90 7.81 -20.94
CA ILE A 215 8.70 6.41 -20.56
C ILE A 215 7.31 6.27 -19.95
N VAL A 216 6.56 5.22 -20.29
CA VAL A 216 5.26 4.93 -19.70
C VAL A 216 5.29 3.53 -19.10
N ALA A 217 4.99 3.43 -17.81
CA ALA A 217 4.72 2.17 -17.14
C ALA A 217 3.22 1.82 -17.34
N MET A 218 2.93 0.96 -18.31
CA MET A 218 1.60 0.44 -18.60
C MET A 218 1.20 -0.60 -17.55
N ARG A 219 0.00 -0.44 -16.98
CA ARG A 219 -0.46 -1.22 -15.84
C ARG A 219 -1.96 -1.54 -15.91
N ASN A 220 -2.36 -2.48 -15.07
CA ASN A 220 -3.74 -2.67 -14.61
C ASN A 220 -3.86 -2.23 -13.14
N PHE A 221 -4.99 -2.52 -12.49
CA PHE A 221 -5.18 -2.29 -11.04
C PHE A 221 -5.16 -3.55 -10.20
N ASN A 222 -4.88 -4.71 -10.80
CA ASN A 222 -4.84 -5.98 -10.09
C ASN A 222 -3.70 -5.95 -9.07
N ARG A 223 -3.95 -6.58 -7.91
CA ARG A 223 -3.05 -6.74 -6.77
C ARG A 223 -3.14 -8.17 -6.26
N PRO A 224 -2.72 -9.18 -7.03
CA PRO A 224 -2.83 -10.57 -6.60
C PRO A 224 -1.74 -10.99 -5.60
N CYS A 225 -0.56 -10.39 -5.63
CA CYS A 225 0.60 -10.94 -4.91
C CYS A 225 1.48 -9.84 -4.27
N PRO A 226 1.35 -9.57 -2.96
CA PRO A 226 2.33 -8.76 -2.25
C PRO A 226 3.68 -9.48 -2.12
N ALA A 227 4.77 -8.73 -1.93
CA ALA A 227 6.09 -9.33 -1.68
C ALA A 227 6.21 -9.92 -0.27
N ILE A 228 5.74 -9.19 0.74
CA ILE A 228 5.74 -9.65 2.14
C ILE A 228 4.35 -9.49 2.72
N PHE A 229 3.76 -10.60 3.18
CA PHE A 229 2.47 -10.62 3.84
C PHE A 229 2.62 -11.04 5.31
N LEU A 230 2.14 -10.19 6.22
CA LEU A 230 2.08 -10.47 7.65
C LEU A 230 0.62 -10.63 8.07
N ASN A 231 0.27 -11.78 8.63
CA ASN A 231 -1.07 -12.07 9.13
C ASN A 231 -1.00 -12.50 10.60
N GLU A 232 -1.79 -11.85 11.45
CA GLU A 232 -1.96 -12.19 12.88
C GLU A 232 -0.64 -12.45 13.61
N SER A 233 0.42 -11.72 13.22
CA SER A 233 1.78 -11.90 13.72
C SER A 233 2.18 -10.80 14.71
N LYS A 234 3.13 -11.08 15.60
CA LYS A 234 3.54 -10.17 16.68
C LYS A 234 5.06 -9.94 16.70
N ASN A 235 5.48 -8.70 16.97
CA ASN A 235 6.88 -8.31 17.12
C ASN A 235 7.73 -8.71 15.90
N THR A 236 7.38 -8.17 14.74
CA THR A 236 8.08 -8.43 13.47
C THR A 236 9.06 -7.31 13.14
N LYS A 237 10.29 -7.67 12.79
CA LYS A 237 11.35 -6.73 12.43
C LYS A 237 11.84 -6.98 11.00
N LEU A 238 11.87 -5.94 10.18
CA LEU A 238 12.47 -5.96 8.86
C LEU A 238 13.67 -5.01 8.86
N GLN A 239 14.87 -5.53 8.62
CA GLN A 239 16.12 -4.79 8.76
C GLN A 239 16.96 -4.91 7.50
N ASN A 240 17.21 -3.80 6.80
CA ASN A 240 17.99 -3.81 5.56
C ASN A 240 17.41 -4.84 4.56
N VAL A 241 16.11 -4.70 4.26
CA VAL A 241 15.37 -5.53 3.31
C VAL A 241 14.90 -4.64 2.17
N THR A 242 15.10 -5.08 0.93
CA THR A 242 14.71 -4.31 -0.25
C THR A 242 13.69 -5.08 -1.09
N VAL A 243 12.56 -4.47 -1.41
CA VAL A 243 11.60 -4.99 -2.39
C VAL A 243 11.76 -4.19 -3.68
N ASN A 244 12.28 -4.81 -4.72
CA ASN A 244 12.45 -4.16 -6.01
C ASN A 244 11.19 -4.19 -6.88
N TYR A 245 10.34 -5.21 -6.71
CA TYR A 245 9.06 -5.34 -7.39
C TYR A 245 8.11 -6.27 -6.61
N ALA A 246 6.80 -6.01 -6.75
CA ALA A 246 5.73 -6.94 -6.40
C ALA A 246 4.49 -6.65 -7.27
N TRP A 247 3.74 -7.69 -7.66
CA TRP A 247 2.44 -7.54 -8.32
C TRP A 247 1.32 -7.33 -7.28
N GLY A 248 1.53 -6.32 -6.44
CA GLY A 248 0.72 -5.94 -5.31
C GLY A 248 1.49 -4.91 -4.49
N MET A 249 1.37 -4.99 -3.17
CA MET A 249 2.12 -4.13 -2.25
C MET A 249 3.49 -4.73 -1.91
N GLY A 250 4.44 -3.88 -1.51
CA GLY A 250 5.75 -4.34 -1.03
C GLY A 250 5.64 -5.10 0.29
N LEU A 251 4.93 -4.51 1.25
CA LEU A 251 4.58 -5.10 2.53
C LEU A 251 3.12 -4.83 2.84
N ILE A 252 2.34 -5.86 3.15
CA ILE A 252 1.01 -5.73 3.73
C ILE A 252 0.97 -6.51 5.04
N ALA A 253 0.55 -5.81 6.10
CA ALA A 253 0.30 -6.41 7.39
C ALA A 253 -1.18 -6.26 7.73
N GLN A 254 -1.80 -7.37 8.13
CA GLN A 254 -3.14 -7.35 8.68
C GLN A 254 -3.15 -7.98 10.07
N ARG A 255 -3.90 -7.39 10.99
CA ARG A 255 -4.11 -7.98 12.33
C ARG A 255 -2.82 -8.24 13.12
N CYS A 256 -1.77 -7.49 12.84
CA CYS A 256 -0.47 -7.67 13.48
C CYS A 256 -0.27 -6.73 14.68
N THR A 257 0.61 -7.12 15.60
CA THR A 257 1.01 -6.30 16.77
C THR A 257 2.50 -6.01 16.72
N ASP A 258 2.89 -4.75 16.84
CA ASP A 258 4.30 -4.30 16.89
C ASP A 258 5.14 -4.69 15.66
N ILE A 259 5.33 -3.73 14.74
CA ILE A 259 6.13 -3.92 13.52
C ILE A 259 7.20 -2.84 13.45
N THR A 260 8.45 -3.24 13.21
CA THR A 260 9.57 -2.32 13.01
C THR A 260 10.22 -2.55 11.66
N LEU A 261 10.21 -1.52 10.83
CA LEU A 261 10.94 -1.42 9.58
C LEU A 261 12.12 -0.47 9.80
N ASN A 262 13.34 -0.99 9.72
CA ASN A 262 14.56 -0.19 9.80
C ASN A 262 15.39 -0.41 8.53
N SER A 263 15.48 0.63 7.70
CA SER A 263 16.07 0.51 6.36
C SER A 263 15.34 -0.55 5.52
N PHE A 264 14.00 -0.57 5.61
CA PHE A 264 13.17 -1.30 4.66
C PHE A 264 12.96 -0.42 3.43
N ASN A 265 13.26 -0.95 2.25
CA ASN A 265 13.31 -0.18 1.03
C ASN A 265 12.39 -0.77 -0.03
N VAL A 266 11.77 0.09 -0.81
CA VAL A 266 11.03 -0.26 -2.01
C VAL A 266 11.47 0.67 -3.12
N TYR A 267 12.22 0.18 -4.09
CA TYR A 267 12.70 0.99 -5.22
C TYR A 267 13.01 0.11 -6.45
N PRO A 268 12.84 0.64 -7.68
CA PRO A 268 13.07 -0.11 -8.91
C PRO A 268 14.48 -0.70 -8.98
N SER A 269 14.62 -1.92 -9.50
CA SER A 269 15.93 -2.41 -9.95
C SER A 269 16.41 -1.64 -11.20
N GLN A 270 17.69 -1.78 -11.52
CA GLN A 270 18.31 -1.05 -12.63
C GLN A 270 17.55 -1.28 -13.95
N GLY A 271 17.22 -0.19 -14.64
CA GLY A 271 16.50 -0.22 -15.93
C GLY A 271 14.99 -0.04 -15.83
N ARG A 272 14.39 -0.22 -14.63
CA ARG A 272 12.96 0.06 -14.40
C ARG A 272 12.74 1.45 -13.81
N TYR A 273 11.56 2.02 -14.12
CA TYR A 273 11.07 3.28 -13.55
C TYR A 273 10.06 3.06 -12.42
N PHE A 274 9.67 1.80 -12.20
CA PHE A 274 8.65 1.42 -11.23
C PHE A 274 9.12 0.30 -10.29
N SER A 275 8.57 0.30 -9.09
CA SER A 275 8.73 -0.77 -8.10
C SER A 275 7.42 -1.54 -7.95
N THR A 276 6.65 -1.35 -6.88
CA THR A 276 5.45 -2.15 -6.61
C THR A 276 4.22 -1.66 -7.39
N GLN A 277 3.36 -2.60 -7.78
CA GLN A 277 2.08 -2.35 -8.46
C GLN A 277 1.06 -1.58 -7.59
N ALA A 278 1.25 -1.58 -6.28
CA ALA A 278 0.48 -0.80 -5.31
C ALA A 278 1.44 -0.19 -4.27
N ASP A 279 0.97 0.00 -3.04
CA ASP A 279 1.68 0.62 -1.93
C ASP A 279 3.04 -0.04 -1.64
N ALA A 280 3.99 0.76 -1.15
CA ALA A 280 5.24 0.20 -0.63
C ALA A 280 5.03 -0.54 0.70
N THR A 281 4.24 0.05 1.61
CA THR A 281 3.88 -0.56 2.89
C THR A 281 2.44 -0.25 3.26
N HIS A 282 1.74 -1.21 3.85
CA HIS A 282 0.32 -1.08 4.17
C HIS A 282 -0.03 -1.88 5.42
N PHE A 283 -0.85 -1.30 6.30
CA PHE A 283 -1.16 -1.85 7.62
C PHE A 283 -2.65 -1.71 7.91
N SER A 284 -3.37 -2.83 7.81
CA SER A 284 -4.81 -2.92 8.03
C SER A 284 -5.09 -3.57 9.39
N GLN A 285 -5.93 -2.95 10.23
CA GLN A 285 -6.34 -3.54 11.52
C GLN A 285 -5.16 -3.98 12.40
N CYS A 286 -4.05 -3.24 12.43
CA CYS A 286 -2.88 -3.54 13.26
C CYS A 286 -2.93 -2.79 14.60
N ARG A 287 -2.17 -3.24 15.60
CA ARG A 287 -2.09 -2.58 16.93
C ARG A 287 -0.67 -2.48 17.47
N GLY A 288 -0.54 -1.84 18.63
CA GLY A 288 0.76 -1.62 19.27
C GLY A 288 1.50 -0.47 18.59
N LYS A 289 2.72 -0.73 18.10
CA LYS A 289 3.56 0.29 17.47
C LYS A 289 4.03 -0.13 16.07
N ILE A 290 3.79 0.73 15.10
CA ILE A 290 4.40 0.65 13.77
C ILE A 290 5.53 1.67 13.71
N ILE A 291 6.75 1.20 13.48
CA ILE A 291 7.93 2.04 13.29
C ILE A 291 8.42 1.81 11.87
N SER A 292 8.55 2.87 11.08
CA SER A 292 9.27 2.84 9.82
C SER A 292 10.32 3.95 9.82
N CYS A 293 11.59 3.56 9.73
CA CYS A 293 12.68 4.50 9.72
C CYS A 293 13.81 4.16 8.75
N LYS A 294 14.47 5.20 8.26
CA LYS A 294 15.64 5.12 7.36
C LYS A 294 15.40 4.33 6.07
N GLY A 295 14.14 4.21 5.64
CA GLY A 295 13.75 3.54 4.41
C GLY A 295 13.77 4.46 3.19
N THR A 296 13.88 3.86 2.01
CA THR A 296 13.67 4.52 0.72
C THR A 296 12.46 3.93 0.02
N TYR A 297 11.50 4.77 -0.35
CA TYR A 297 10.26 4.40 -1.01
C TYR A 297 10.13 5.17 -2.33
N GLU A 298 10.34 4.48 -3.45
CA GLU A 298 10.45 5.08 -4.77
C GLU A 298 9.78 4.25 -5.88
N GLY A 299 9.10 4.93 -6.79
CA GLY A 299 8.59 4.33 -8.04
C GLY A 299 7.41 3.38 -7.87
N MET A 300 6.86 3.27 -6.66
CA MET A 300 5.67 2.46 -6.42
C MET A 300 4.43 3.14 -7.03
N MET A 301 3.43 2.33 -7.33
CA MET A 301 2.20 2.76 -8.00
C MET A 301 1.08 3.07 -7.01
N ASP A 302 1.37 3.10 -5.70
CA ASP A 302 0.52 3.74 -4.70
C ASP A 302 1.36 4.34 -3.53
N ASP A 303 0.77 4.49 -2.35
CA ASP A 303 1.38 5.20 -1.23
C ASP A 303 2.65 4.52 -0.67
N ALA A 304 3.54 5.29 -0.01
CA ALA A 304 4.70 4.72 0.68
C ALA A 304 4.30 3.97 1.95
N ILE A 305 3.31 4.51 2.66
CA ILE A 305 2.75 3.92 3.85
C ILE A 305 1.26 4.25 3.92
N ASN A 306 0.43 3.25 4.17
CA ASN A 306 -0.96 3.43 4.59
C ASN A 306 -1.20 2.65 5.90
N VAL A 307 -1.75 3.31 6.92
CA VAL A 307 -2.13 2.69 8.19
C VAL A 307 -3.57 3.05 8.52
N HIS A 308 -4.43 2.04 8.64
CA HIS A 308 -5.85 2.24 8.93
C HIS A 308 -6.47 1.06 9.69
N GLY A 309 -7.61 1.32 10.34
CA GLY A 309 -8.57 0.28 10.72
C GLY A 309 -9.58 0.05 9.60
N VAL A 310 -10.53 -0.84 9.81
CA VAL A 310 -11.61 -1.10 8.83
C VAL A 310 -12.94 -0.88 9.51
N TYR A 311 -13.81 -0.06 8.94
CA TYR A 311 -15.20 0.03 9.38
C TYR A 311 -15.96 -1.23 8.95
N LEU A 312 -16.79 -1.78 9.83
CA LEU A 312 -17.85 -2.69 9.40
C LEU A 312 -19.17 -1.94 9.33
N ARG A 313 -19.98 -2.25 8.33
CA ARG A 313 -21.35 -1.72 8.23
C ARG A 313 -22.32 -2.63 8.97
N ILE A 314 -23.24 -2.07 9.74
CA ILE A 314 -24.36 -2.77 10.35
C ILE A 314 -25.37 -3.09 9.24
N LEU A 315 -25.47 -4.38 8.88
CA LEU A 315 -26.43 -4.84 7.86
C LEU A 315 -27.80 -5.13 8.46
N GLN A 316 -27.82 -5.70 9.67
CA GLN A 316 -29.05 -6.08 10.34
C GLN A 316 -28.88 -6.04 11.86
N ARG A 317 -29.83 -5.44 12.58
CA ARG A 317 -29.96 -5.56 14.04
C ARG A 317 -30.85 -6.77 14.34
N LYS A 318 -30.35 -7.73 15.10
CA LYS A 318 -31.08 -8.93 15.51
C LYS A 318 -31.93 -8.66 16.76
N ASP A 319 -31.38 -7.87 17.66
CA ASP A 319 -31.99 -7.38 18.89
C ASP A 319 -31.28 -6.08 19.31
N ASP A 320 -31.56 -5.58 20.52
CA ASP A 320 -30.99 -4.34 21.05
C ASP A 320 -29.47 -4.40 21.25
N HIS A 321 -28.88 -5.58 21.33
CA HIS A 321 -27.46 -5.80 21.65
C HIS A 321 -26.68 -6.56 20.58
N THR A 322 -27.35 -7.12 19.56
CA THR A 322 -26.71 -8.00 18.57
C THR A 322 -26.99 -7.54 17.15
N ALA A 323 -25.95 -7.51 16.31
CA ALA A 323 -26.07 -7.15 14.91
C ALA A 323 -25.20 -8.03 13.99
N ILE A 324 -25.65 -8.18 12.74
CA ILE A 324 -24.81 -8.63 11.64
C ILE A 324 -24.08 -7.43 11.08
N CYS A 325 -22.75 -7.48 11.12
CA CYS A 325 -21.88 -6.41 10.60
C CYS A 325 -20.96 -6.97 9.52
N ALA A 326 -20.68 -6.22 8.46
CA ALA A 326 -19.93 -6.72 7.30
C ALA A 326 -18.84 -5.79 6.80
N PHE A 327 -17.81 -6.41 6.23
CA PHE A 327 -16.86 -5.74 5.34
C PHE A 327 -17.59 -5.32 4.07
N MET A 328 -17.36 -4.09 3.63
CA MET A 328 -18.08 -3.54 2.47
C MET A 328 -17.20 -3.46 1.22
N HIS A 329 -15.92 -3.11 1.36
CA HIS A 329 -15.01 -3.06 0.22
C HIS A 329 -14.62 -4.48 -0.22
N SER A 330 -14.66 -4.74 -1.54
CA SER A 330 -14.42 -6.06 -2.12
C SER A 330 -13.01 -6.61 -1.89
N GLN A 331 -12.07 -5.77 -1.49
CA GLN A 331 -10.70 -6.14 -1.15
C GLN A 331 -10.40 -6.12 0.35
N ALA A 332 -11.37 -5.93 1.25
CA ALA A 332 -11.11 -5.71 2.69
C ALA A 332 -11.55 -6.87 3.61
N TYR A 333 -11.97 -8.02 3.07
CA TYR A 333 -12.60 -9.10 3.85
C TYR A 333 -11.71 -10.33 4.03
N GLY A 334 -12.20 -11.33 4.77
CA GLY A 334 -11.61 -12.66 4.86
C GLY A 334 -10.59 -12.86 5.98
N PHE A 335 -10.55 -11.94 6.95
CA PHE A 335 -9.69 -12.01 8.13
C PHE A 335 -10.39 -11.43 9.36
N ASN A 336 -9.89 -11.79 10.55
CA ASN A 336 -10.51 -11.40 11.81
C ASN A 336 -10.60 -9.87 11.98
N TRP A 337 -11.73 -9.35 12.48
CA TRP A 337 -11.91 -7.91 12.67
C TRP A 337 -11.76 -7.47 14.13
N GLY A 338 -12.15 -8.30 15.10
CA GLY A 338 -12.16 -7.94 16.51
C GLY A 338 -12.31 -9.17 17.40
N ASN A 339 -12.13 -8.98 18.70
CA ASN A 339 -12.24 -10.03 19.70
C ASN A 339 -13.24 -9.64 20.80
N THR A 340 -13.77 -10.63 21.51
CA THR A 340 -14.47 -10.38 22.77
C THR A 340 -13.58 -9.57 23.72
N GLY A 341 -14.15 -8.52 24.29
CA GLY A 341 -13.46 -7.57 25.15
C GLY A 341 -12.93 -6.33 24.42
N ASP A 342 -12.87 -6.32 23.09
CA ASP A 342 -12.41 -5.14 22.35
C ASP A 342 -13.39 -3.97 22.53
N SER A 343 -12.84 -2.78 22.79
CA SER A 343 -13.59 -1.52 22.76
C SER A 343 -13.88 -1.12 21.31
N ILE A 344 -15.11 -0.70 21.05
CA ILE A 344 -15.55 -0.24 19.73
C ILE A 344 -16.26 1.11 19.82
N ARG A 345 -16.48 1.72 18.66
CA ARG A 345 -17.31 2.90 18.50
C ARG A 345 -18.31 2.72 17.38
N PHE A 346 -19.55 3.11 17.64
CA PHE A 346 -20.61 3.27 16.67
C PHE A 346 -20.50 4.61 15.95
N ILE A 347 -20.67 4.60 14.64
CA ILE A 347 -20.50 5.74 13.73
C ILE A 347 -21.75 5.90 12.87
N ASN A 348 -22.10 7.14 12.58
CA ASN A 348 -23.01 7.48 11.49
C ASN A 348 -22.19 7.74 10.21
N SER A 349 -22.35 6.93 9.17
CA SER A 349 -21.53 6.96 7.96
C SER A 349 -21.68 8.24 7.13
N SER A 350 -22.85 8.90 7.17
CA SER A 350 -23.10 10.11 6.37
C SER A 350 -22.38 11.34 6.95
N THR A 351 -22.23 11.39 8.27
CA THR A 351 -21.54 12.50 8.96
C THR A 351 -20.16 12.13 9.51
N LEU A 352 -19.81 10.85 9.56
CA LEU A 352 -18.67 10.29 10.30
C LEU A 352 -18.63 10.68 11.79
N ASP A 353 -19.78 11.08 12.37
CA ASP A 353 -19.85 11.38 13.79
C ASP A 353 -19.76 10.10 14.64
N SER A 354 -18.97 10.19 15.71
CA SER A 354 -19.02 9.22 16.81
C SER A 354 -20.37 9.30 17.52
N VAL A 355 -21.08 8.18 17.62
CA VAL A 355 -22.37 8.09 18.31
C VAL A 355 -22.18 7.59 19.74
N GLN A 356 -21.58 6.41 19.92
CA GLN A 356 -21.43 5.76 21.24
C GLN A 356 -20.22 4.81 21.24
N THR A 357 -19.53 4.68 22.37
CA THR A 357 -18.53 3.62 22.61
C THR A 357 -19.16 2.39 23.26
N ASN A 358 -18.69 1.21 22.95
CA ASN A 358 -19.20 -0.05 23.50
C ASN A 358 -18.09 -1.11 23.61
N ILE A 359 -18.40 -2.30 24.10
CA ILE A 359 -17.50 -3.45 24.19
C ILE A 359 -18.13 -4.65 23.47
N ILE A 360 -17.34 -5.37 22.68
CA ILE A 360 -17.75 -6.65 22.08
C ILE A 360 -17.85 -7.70 23.18
N THR A 361 -19.02 -8.31 23.36
CA THR A 361 -19.22 -9.44 24.29
C THR A 361 -19.10 -10.79 23.57
N ALA A 362 -19.47 -10.86 22.29
CA ALA A 362 -19.26 -12.01 21.45
C ALA A 362 -19.10 -11.59 19.98
N ILE A 363 -18.26 -12.32 19.24
CA ILE A 363 -18.07 -12.15 17.80
C ILE A 363 -17.82 -13.51 17.16
N ARG A 364 -18.51 -13.80 16.06
CA ARG A 364 -18.32 -15.03 15.27
C ARG A 364 -18.61 -14.78 13.79
N PRO A 365 -17.99 -15.54 12.87
CA PRO A 365 -18.34 -15.46 11.46
C PRO A 365 -19.84 -15.77 11.27
N GLN A 366 -20.48 -15.06 10.34
CA GLN A 366 -21.90 -15.19 10.06
C GLN A 366 -22.17 -15.91 8.73
N ASP A 367 -21.31 -15.73 7.73
CA ASP A 367 -21.46 -16.26 6.37
C ASP A 367 -20.40 -17.31 5.99
N ALA A 368 -19.59 -17.74 6.95
CA ALA A 368 -18.59 -18.80 6.78
C ALA A 368 -18.45 -19.65 8.05
N VAL A 369 -17.89 -20.85 7.90
CA VAL A 369 -17.61 -21.75 9.03
C VAL A 369 -16.40 -21.26 9.84
N THR A 370 -15.41 -20.68 9.16
CA THR A 370 -14.17 -20.17 9.75
C THR A 370 -14.06 -18.66 9.54
N LEU A 371 -13.00 -18.07 10.08
CA LEU A 371 -12.64 -16.68 9.81
C LEU A 371 -11.95 -16.52 8.44
N GLN A 372 -11.65 -17.58 7.70
CA GLN A 372 -11.12 -17.44 6.35
C GLN A 372 -12.27 -17.15 5.39
N GLY A 373 -12.15 -16.07 4.62
CA GLY A 373 -13.08 -15.73 3.53
C GLY A 373 -14.45 -15.18 3.94
N MET A 374 -14.74 -15.10 5.23
CA MET A 374 -15.97 -14.48 5.73
C MET A 374 -16.08 -13.01 5.30
N LYS A 375 -17.30 -12.53 5.08
CA LYS A 375 -17.57 -11.11 4.81
C LYS A 375 -18.33 -10.46 5.94
N SER A 376 -18.95 -11.24 6.82
CA SER A 376 -19.80 -10.74 7.88
C SER A 376 -19.62 -11.49 9.20
N PHE A 377 -19.94 -10.78 10.28
CA PHE A 377 -19.88 -11.26 11.64
C PHE A 377 -21.23 -11.06 12.31
N LEU A 378 -21.60 -12.00 13.17
CA LEU A 378 -22.59 -11.76 14.20
C LEU A 378 -21.87 -11.25 15.43
N ILE A 379 -22.19 -10.03 15.85
CA ILE A 379 -21.52 -9.33 16.95
C ILE A 379 -22.55 -8.96 18.01
N SER A 380 -22.28 -9.34 19.25
CA SER A 380 -23.02 -8.89 20.43
C SER A 380 -22.20 -7.86 21.21
N PHE A 381 -22.89 -6.85 21.75
CA PHE A 381 -22.31 -5.72 22.45
C PHE A 381 -22.82 -5.63 23.89
N ARG A 382 -22.02 -5.03 24.78
CA ARG A 382 -22.39 -4.87 26.20
C ARG A 382 -23.60 -3.95 26.36
N ASP A 383 -23.56 -2.77 25.76
CA ASP A 383 -24.62 -1.76 25.85
C ASP A 383 -25.52 -1.81 24.59
N PRO A 384 -26.75 -1.26 24.61
CA PRO A 384 -27.61 -1.25 23.44
C PRO A 384 -27.00 -0.54 22.23
N ILE A 385 -27.32 -1.02 21.03
CA ILE A 385 -26.85 -0.45 19.76
C ILE A 385 -27.64 0.84 19.48
N PRO A 386 -26.98 2.01 19.39
CA PRO A 386 -27.68 3.28 19.17
C PRO A 386 -28.40 3.32 17.81
N SER A 387 -29.59 3.92 17.73
CA SER A 387 -30.44 3.95 16.52
C SER A 387 -29.77 4.64 15.33
N ASP A 388 -29.01 5.70 15.60
CA ASP A 388 -28.48 6.61 14.58
C ASP A 388 -27.15 6.16 13.98
N ALA A 389 -26.68 4.96 14.35
CA ALA A 389 -25.44 4.38 13.87
C ALA A 389 -25.69 3.31 12.79
N ASP A 390 -24.81 3.27 11.81
CA ASP A 390 -24.83 2.31 10.71
C ASP A 390 -23.46 1.67 10.44
N CYS A 391 -22.39 2.15 11.08
CA CYS A 391 -21.06 1.56 11.01
C CYS A 391 -20.43 1.40 12.40
N ILE A 392 -19.43 0.52 12.49
CA ILE A 392 -18.63 0.28 13.70
C ILE A 392 -17.13 0.31 13.41
N GLU A 393 -16.37 0.82 14.38
CA GLU A 393 -14.92 0.91 14.39
C GLU A 393 -14.34 0.16 15.58
N ASN A 394 -13.24 -0.57 15.38
CA ASN A 394 -12.49 -1.19 16.46
C ASN A 394 -11.42 -0.24 17.00
N LEU A 395 -11.47 0.07 18.30
CA LEU A 395 -10.56 1.02 18.96
C LEU A 395 -9.32 0.34 19.57
N GLU A 396 -9.28 -0.99 19.62
CA GLU A 396 -8.13 -1.77 20.10
C GLU A 396 -7.14 -2.10 18.98
N TRP A 397 -7.66 -2.31 17.76
CA TRP A 397 -6.86 -2.61 16.57
C TRP A 397 -6.45 -1.36 15.80
N THR A 398 -5.85 -0.44 16.55
CA THR A 398 -5.22 0.77 16.03
C THR A 398 -3.82 0.96 16.61
N PRO A 399 -2.79 1.23 15.79
CA PRO A 399 -1.42 1.33 16.24
C PRO A 399 -0.98 2.79 16.43
N SER A 400 -0.04 3.01 17.35
CA SER A 400 0.81 4.22 17.30
C SER A 400 1.81 4.13 16.15
N ILE A 401 2.15 5.25 15.54
CA ILE A 401 2.96 5.30 14.31
C ILE A 401 4.16 6.21 14.51
N VAL A 402 5.35 5.73 14.13
CA VAL A 402 6.56 6.54 13.98
C VAL A 402 7.10 6.33 12.57
N PHE A 403 7.01 7.37 11.74
CA PHE A 403 7.52 7.41 10.38
C PHE A 403 8.63 8.46 10.31
N SER A 404 9.90 8.03 10.34
CA SER A 404 11.01 8.98 10.51
C SER A 404 12.29 8.68 9.73
N GLY A 405 12.88 9.74 9.15
CA GLY A 405 14.15 9.63 8.45
C GLY A 405 14.05 8.88 7.13
N ASN A 406 12.85 8.79 6.54
CA ASN A 406 12.61 8.10 5.29
C ASN A 406 12.74 9.04 4.09
N THR A 407 12.99 8.47 2.91
CA THR A 407 12.91 9.16 1.61
C THR A 407 11.74 8.61 0.81
N ILE A 408 10.88 9.48 0.32
CA ILE A 408 9.66 9.15 -0.44
C ILE A 408 9.68 9.96 -1.73
N ARG A 409 9.69 9.29 -2.90
CA ARG A 409 9.81 10.00 -4.18
C ARG A 409 9.25 9.26 -5.39
N ASN A 410 8.94 9.99 -6.44
CA ASN A 410 8.61 9.46 -7.77
C ASN A 410 7.51 8.38 -7.77
N ASN A 411 6.59 8.42 -6.81
CA ASN A 411 5.53 7.44 -6.68
C ASN A 411 4.19 8.04 -7.13
N ARG A 412 3.36 7.20 -7.76
CA ARG A 412 1.90 7.36 -7.74
C ARG A 412 1.48 6.77 -6.40
N ALA A 413 0.55 7.28 -5.59
CA ALA A 413 -0.14 8.55 -5.67
C ALA A 413 0.27 9.46 -4.51
N ARG A 414 -0.16 9.19 -3.26
CA ARG A 414 0.23 10.02 -2.11
C ARG A 414 1.56 9.53 -1.53
N GLY A 415 2.20 10.34 -0.69
CA GLY A 415 3.40 9.92 0.03
C GLY A 415 3.05 9.02 1.21
N ALA A 416 2.44 9.57 2.26
CA ALA A 416 2.04 8.83 3.45
C ALA A 416 0.55 9.05 3.77
N LEU A 417 -0.19 7.96 4.03
CA LEU A 417 -1.58 7.94 4.47
C LEU A 417 -1.65 7.47 5.93
N PHE A 418 -2.15 8.32 6.83
CA PHE A 418 -2.31 7.96 8.24
C PHE A 418 -3.76 8.11 8.71
N SER A 419 -4.33 7.00 9.15
CA SER A 419 -5.66 6.88 9.74
C SER A 419 -5.57 6.08 11.04
N SER A 420 -5.07 6.72 12.09
CA SER A 420 -4.96 6.10 13.42
C SER A 420 -5.40 7.06 14.54
N PRO A 421 -6.34 6.64 15.41
CA PRO A 421 -6.70 7.37 16.63
C PRO A 421 -5.58 7.49 17.65
N LYS A 422 -4.54 6.66 17.57
CA LYS A 422 -3.38 6.73 18.47
C LYS A 422 -2.36 7.76 17.97
N TYR A 423 -1.29 7.94 18.74
CA TYR A 423 -0.23 8.90 18.43
C TYR A 423 0.46 8.59 17.10
N THR A 424 0.61 9.60 16.24
CA THR A 424 1.37 9.53 14.98
C THR A 424 2.45 10.59 14.93
N LEU A 425 3.69 10.18 14.65
CA LEU A 425 4.84 11.05 14.43
C LEU A 425 5.39 10.83 13.03
N CYS A 426 5.31 11.87 12.20
CA CYS A 426 5.95 11.94 10.89
C CYS A 426 7.06 13.00 10.95
N GLU A 427 8.32 12.57 11.05
CA GLU A 427 9.42 13.51 11.27
C GLU A 427 10.72 13.23 10.53
N ASN A 428 11.43 14.30 10.16
CA ASN A 428 12.74 14.21 9.49
C ASN A 428 12.71 13.41 8.17
N ASN A 429 11.56 13.34 7.49
CA ASN A 429 11.44 12.67 6.20
C ASN A 429 11.71 13.64 5.04
N LEU A 430 12.18 13.08 3.92
CA LEU A 430 12.27 13.75 2.64
C LEU A 430 11.13 13.25 1.74
N PHE A 431 10.22 14.16 1.37
CA PHE A 431 9.23 13.94 0.33
C PHE A 431 9.70 14.71 -0.91
N ASP A 432 10.14 13.99 -1.94
CA ASP A 432 10.84 14.54 -3.09
C ASP A 432 10.10 14.15 -4.37
N HIS A 433 9.40 15.09 -5.01
CA HIS A 433 8.61 14.84 -6.21
C HIS A 433 7.58 13.71 -6.04
N THR A 434 6.88 13.65 -4.90
CA THR A 434 5.67 12.82 -4.77
C THR A 434 4.60 13.35 -5.71
N SER A 435 4.00 12.48 -6.53
CA SER A 435 3.10 12.98 -7.57
C SER A 435 1.76 13.48 -7.02
N GLY A 436 1.24 12.87 -5.95
CA GLY A 436 0.12 13.38 -5.15
C GLY A 436 0.57 14.12 -3.88
N SER A 437 -0.37 14.28 -2.94
CA SER A 437 -0.08 14.85 -1.62
C SER A 437 1.02 14.08 -0.93
N ALA A 438 2.02 14.77 -0.40
CA ALA A 438 3.09 14.16 0.38
C ALA A 438 2.54 13.45 1.62
N ILE A 439 1.56 14.05 2.28
CA ILE A 439 0.87 13.45 3.42
C ILE A 439 -0.64 13.62 3.22
N LEU A 440 -1.38 12.53 3.40
CA LEU A 440 -2.83 12.50 3.45
C LEU A 440 -3.28 11.96 4.80
N LEU A 441 -4.22 12.64 5.44
CA LEU A 441 -4.98 12.14 6.58
C LEU A 441 -6.42 11.97 6.10
N SER A 442 -6.94 10.75 6.11
CA SER A 442 -8.22 10.41 5.49
C SER A 442 -9.09 9.58 6.45
N GLY A 443 -10.22 9.11 5.92
CA GLY A 443 -11.15 8.20 6.56
C GLY A 443 -12.51 8.31 5.89
N ASP A 444 -13.13 7.17 5.64
CA ASP A 444 -14.45 7.11 5.05
C ASP A 444 -15.18 5.84 5.48
N ALA A 445 -16.52 5.90 5.49
CA ALA A 445 -17.39 4.75 5.71
C ALA A 445 -18.37 4.57 4.52
N ASN A 446 -17.95 4.97 3.31
CA ASN A 446 -18.84 5.12 2.16
C ASN A 446 -18.23 4.59 0.84
N GLY A 447 -16.91 4.46 0.76
CA GLY A 447 -16.16 3.97 -0.39
C GLY A 447 -15.15 2.90 0.00
N TRP A 448 -14.03 3.28 0.61
CA TRP A 448 -12.98 2.35 1.04
C TRP A 448 -13.28 1.69 2.39
N TYR A 449 -14.11 2.32 3.22
CA TYR A 449 -14.40 1.85 4.58
C TYR A 449 -13.14 1.75 5.47
N GLU A 450 -12.16 2.61 5.21
CA GLU A 450 -10.94 2.72 6.01
C GLU A 450 -11.20 3.64 7.21
N SER A 451 -11.03 3.08 8.42
CA SER A 451 -11.29 3.77 9.67
C SER A 451 -10.02 4.34 10.30
N GLY A 452 -10.22 5.27 11.23
CA GLY A 452 -9.16 5.73 12.12
C GLY A 452 -9.02 7.25 12.15
N PRO A 453 -10.00 7.99 12.72
CA PRO A 453 -9.87 9.42 12.90
C PRO A 453 -8.62 9.77 13.71
N VAL A 454 -7.72 10.57 13.14
CA VAL A 454 -6.53 10.98 13.90
C VAL A 454 -6.87 11.87 15.09
N ASN A 455 -6.24 11.63 16.24
CA ASN A 455 -6.43 12.42 17.47
C ASN A 455 -5.17 13.09 18.00
N ASN A 456 -4.00 12.75 17.47
CA ASN A 456 -2.72 13.36 17.83
C ASN A 456 -1.67 13.04 16.76
N VAL A 457 -1.46 13.99 15.84
CA VAL A 457 -0.49 13.86 14.75
C VAL A 457 0.52 14.98 14.83
N ILE A 458 1.81 14.64 14.77
CA ILE A 458 2.90 15.60 14.67
C ILE A 458 3.62 15.37 13.34
N ILE A 459 3.57 16.36 12.46
CA ILE A 459 4.29 16.43 11.20
C ILE A 459 5.37 17.50 11.35
N ARG A 460 6.62 17.09 11.58
CA ARG A 460 7.69 18.06 11.88
C ARG A 460 9.03 17.78 11.24
N ARG A 461 9.77 18.85 10.93
CA ARG A 461 11.13 18.77 10.37
C ARG A 461 11.22 17.93 9.09
N ASN A 462 10.12 17.80 8.35
CA ASN A 462 10.13 17.18 7.04
C ASN A 462 10.53 18.20 5.98
N ARG A 463 11.12 17.71 4.89
CA ARG A 463 11.39 18.51 3.70
C ARG A 463 10.48 18.04 2.57
N PHE A 464 9.69 18.94 2.03
CA PHE A 464 8.84 18.71 0.87
C PHE A 464 9.47 19.44 -0.32
N ILE A 465 9.94 18.70 -1.32
CA ILE A 465 10.52 19.22 -2.56
C ILE A 465 9.55 18.91 -3.68
N ASN A 466 8.96 19.94 -4.28
CA ASN A 466 8.05 19.85 -5.43
C ASN A 466 7.02 18.72 -5.30
N ALA A 467 6.47 18.53 -4.11
CA ALA A 467 5.40 17.57 -3.88
C ALA A 467 4.11 18.04 -4.56
N LEU A 468 3.21 17.09 -4.84
CA LEU A 468 1.94 17.33 -5.52
C LEU A 468 2.12 17.82 -6.96
N THR A 469 2.82 17.03 -7.79
CA THR A 469 3.03 17.34 -9.21
C THR A 469 1.86 16.96 -10.11
N SER A 470 0.87 16.22 -9.61
CA SER A 470 -0.32 15.72 -10.32
C SER A 470 -1.54 15.63 -9.40
N ARG A 471 -2.74 15.50 -10.00
CA ARG A 471 -3.99 15.31 -9.24
C ARG A 471 -4.32 13.83 -9.09
N TYR A 472 -4.61 13.43 -7.86
CA TYR A 472 -5.17 12.13 -7.50
C TYR A 472 -6.32 12.29 -6.51
N GLN A 473 -6.93 11.18 -6.12
CA GLN A 473 -7.99 11.15 -5.13
C GLN A 473 -7.52 11.81 -3.81
N PHE A 474 -8.31 12.74 -3.29
CA PHE A 474 -8.10 13.44 -2.00
C PHE A 474 -6.84 14.33 -1.91
N THR A 475 -6.15 14.62 -3.02
CA THR A 475 -4.90 15.39 -3.01
C THR A 475 -5.09 16.89 -3.23
N ASN A 476 -5.67 17.59 -2.25
CA ASN A 476 -6.02 19.02 -2.38
C ASN A 476 -4.90 20.00 -1.99
N ALA A 477 -3.82 19.51 -1.39
CA ALA A 477 -2.66 20.28 -0.94
C ALA A 477 -1.45 19.38 -0.70
N ILE A 478 -0.25 19.93 -0.49
CA ILE A 478 0.95 19.12 -0.16
C ILE A 478 0.69 18.22 1.06
N ILE A 479 0.06 18.78 2.10
CA ILE A 479 -0.52 18.04 3.21
C ILE A 479 -2.04 18.16 3.11
N SER A 480 -2.72 17.08 2.77
CA SER A 480 -4.17 17.04 2.65
C SER A 480 -4.79 16.33 3.85
N ILE A 481 -5.77 16.96 4.49
CA ILE A 481 -6.54 16.37 5.58
C ILE A 481 -7.99 16.33 5.10
N TYR A 482 -8.40 15.16 4.62
CA TYR A 482 -9.60 14.97 3.81
C TYR A 482 -10.36 13.70 4.21
N PRO A 483 -11.16 13.74 5.28
CA PRO A 483 -12.16 12.70 5.50
C PRO A 483 -13.34 12.85 4.53
N GLU A 484 -13.84 11.74 4.01
CA GLU A 484 -14.99 11.72 3.10
C GLU A 484 -16.30 11.72 3.90
N ILE A 485 -16.82 12.92 4.13
CA ILE A 485 -18.06 13.15 4.86
C ILE A 485 -19.14 13.62 3.88
N PRO A 486 -20.09 12.75 3.46
CA PRO A 486 -21.17 13.10 2.54
C PRO A 486 -22.02 14.28 3.02
N GLU A 487 -22.40 14.29 4.29
CA GLU A 487 -23.27 15.30 4.89
C GLU A 487 -22.51 16.22 5.85
N LEU A 488 -21.43 16.84 5.38
CA LEU A 488 -20.57 17.68 6.23
C LEU A 488 -21.35 18.80 6.96
N LYS A 489 -22.36 19.37 6.30
CA LYS A 489 -23.23 20.41 6.87
C LYS A 489 -24.03 19.92 8.08
N ASN A 490 -24.37 18.62 8.11
CA ASN A 490 -25.14 18.00 9.19
C ASN A 490 -24.26 17.40 10.28
N GLN A 491 -22.95 17.24 10.01
CA GLN A 491 -22.02 16.71 11.01
C GLN A 491 -22.00 17.61 12.25
N ARG A 492 -22.07 17.01 13.44
CA ARG A 492 -22.14 17.73 14.72
C ARG A 492 -20.75 17.98 15.32
N ASN A 493 -19.85 17.01 15.18
CA ASN A 493 -18.49 17.09 15.71
C ASN A 493 -17.46 17.26 14.59
N TYR A 494 -16.20 16.99 14.92
CA TYR A 494 -15.07 16.98 14.01
C TYR A 494 -14.50 15.57 13.96
N TYR A 495 -14.15 15.10 12.76
CA TYR A 495 -13.61 13.77 12.56
C TYR A 495 -12.18 13.69 13.11
N HIS A 496 -11.32 14.67 12.78
CA HIS A 496 -9.93 14.71 13.21
C HIS A 496 -9.68 15.70 14.36
N ASN A 497 -8.62 15.45 15.13
CA ASN A 497 -8.24 16.29 16.27
C ASN A 497 -6.70 16.35 16.47
N ARG A 498 -6.23 17.46 17.04
CA ARG A 498 -4.82 17.76 17.41
C ARG A 498 -3.79 17.38 16.34
N ILE A 499 -3.80 18.13 15.24
CA ILE A 499 -2.81 18.00 14.17
C ILE A 499 -1.83 19.17 14.28
N SER A 500 -0.54 18.86 14.43
CA SER A 500 0.54 19.85 14.49
C SER A 500 1.47 19.69 13.29
N ILE A 501 1.59 20.74 12.48
CA ILE A 501 2.46 20.84 11.32
C ILE A 501 3.49 21.92 11.62
N GLU A 502 4.71 21.52 11.98
CA GLU A 502 5.68 22.45 12.55
C GLU A 502 7.12 22.23 12.11
N LYS A 503 7.88 23.32 11.91
CA LYS A 503 9.32 23.26 11.58
C LYS A 503 9.63 22.49 10.30
N ASN A 504 8.70 22.42 9.35
CA ASN A 504 8.93 21.79 8.05
C ASN A 504 9.48 22.81 7.04
N LEU A 505 10.17 22.30 6.01
CA LEU A 505 10.61 23.08 4.86
C LEU A 505 9.81 22.67 3.62
N PHE A 506 9.12 23.63 3.01
CA PHE A 506 8.45 23.48 1.73
C PHE A 506 9.27 24.18 0.65
N ASP A 507 10.00 23.44 -0.18
CA ASP A 507 10.60 23.94 -1.43
C ASP A 507 9.63 23.58 -2.57
N THR A 508 8.78 24.53 -2.96
CA THR A 508 7.60 24.24 -3.79
C THR A 508 7.36 25.32 -4.85
N PHE A 509 6.75 24.90 -5.95
CA PHE A 509 6.34 25.78 -7.03
C PHE A 509 4.95 26.42 -6.81
N GLY A 510 4.12 25.87 -5.91
CA GLY A 510 2.72 26.27 -5.80
C GLY A 510 2.07 26.11 -4.43
N THR A 511 0.81 26.52 -4.36
CA THR A 511 -0.13 26.38 -3.24
C THR A 511 -1.30 25.49 -3.64
N PRO A 512 -2.04 24.87 -2.68
CA PRO A 512 -1.95 25.02 -1.22
C PRO A 512 -0.92 24.10 -0.55
N LEU A 513 -0.39 24.55 0.60
CA LEU A 513 0.47 23.74 1.47
C LEU A 513 -0.36 22.80 2.33
N VAL A 514 -1.49 23.28 2.86
CA VAL A 514 -2.39 22.51 3.72
C VAL A 514 -3.85 22.67 3.26
N TYR A 515 -4.57 21.55 3.15
CA TYR A 515 -6.02 21.51 3.08
C TYR A 515 -6.52 20.79 4.33
N ALA A 516 -7.52 21.35 5.03
CA ALA A 516 -8.05 20.76 6.24
C ALA A 516 -9.57 20.72 6.28
N LYS A 517 -10.15 19.51 6.32
CA LYS A 517 -11.58 19.27 6.47
C LYS A 517 -11.92 18.56 7.78
N SER A 518 -12.91 19.06 8.51
CA SER A 518 -13.42 18.46 9.76
C SER A 518 -12.33 18.23 10.81
N VAL A 519 -11.62 19.30 11.19
CA VAL A 519 -10.51 19.26 12.16
C VAL A 519 -10.82 20.13 13.37
N ARG A 520 -10.72 19.57 14.58
CA ARG A 520 -10.95 20.34 15.80
C ARG A 520 -9.78 21.29 16.12
N HIS A 521 -8.55 20.77 16.18
CA HIS A 521 -7.37 21.58 16.52
C HIS A 521 -6.28 21.38 15.48
N LEU A 522 -5.96 22.46 14.75
CA LEU A 522 -4.89 22.51 13.75
C LEU A 522 -3.85 23.56 14.15
N ILE A 523 -2.59 23.15 14.23
CA ILE A 523 -1.45 24.04 14.46
C ILE A 523 -0.57 24.00 13.22
N PHE A 524 -0.29 25.16 12.63
CA PHE A 524 0.69 25.34 11.58
C PHE A 524 1.67 26.42 12.01
N ARG A 525 2.89 26.04 12.43
CA ARG A 525 3.84 27.02 12.99
C ARG A 525 5.29 26.78 12.64
N ASN A 526 6.09 27.84 12.56
CA ASN A 526 7.53 27.78 12.34
C ASN A 526 7.93 27.01 11.07
N ASN A 527 7.06 26.95 10.05
CA ASN A 527 7.36 26.30 8.78
C ASN A 527 8.03 27.29 7.83
N GLN A 528 9.03 26.83 7.08
CA GLN A 528 9.71 27.62 6.06
C GLN A 528 9.15 27.29 4.69
N VAL A 529 8.90 28.31 3.87
CA VAL A 529 8.42 28.16 2.50
C VAL A 529 9.38 28.85 1.56
N LYS A 530 10.03 28.07 0.70
CA LYS A 530 10.86 28.54 -0.40
C LYS A 530 10.08 28.29 -1.68
N LYS A 531 9.64 29.37 -2.33
CA LYS A 531 8.99 29.29 -3.63
C LYS A 531 10.03 29.10 -4.72
N ASN A 532 9.74 28.22 -5.69
CA ASN A 532 10.51 28.05 -6.91
C ASN A 532 9.57 28.13 -8.14
N SER A 533 10.13 28.00 -9.34
CA SER A 533 9.39 28.07 -10.61
C SER A 533 9.68 26.86 -11.50
N GLU A 534 9.97 25.70 -10.89
CA GLU A 534 10.29 24.48 -11.62
C GLU A 534 9.07 23.94 -12.38
N PHE A 535 7.87 24.14 -11.82
CA PHE A 535 6.59 23.82 -12.46
C PHE A 535 5.60 24.99 -12.36
N SER A 536 4.65 25.07 -13.29
CA SER A 536 3.58 26.08 -13.26
C SER A 536 2.39 25.58 -12.45
N PRO A 537 1.97 26.21 -11.33
CA PRO A 537 0.89 25.72 -10.47
C PRO A 537 -0.37 25.32 -11.24
N PHE A 538 -0.87 24.09 -11.03
CA PHE A 538 -2.11 23.60 -11.66
C PHE A 538 -3.34 23.68 -10.74
N LEU A 539 -3.16 23.99 -9.44
CA LEU A 539 -4.25 24.24 -8.50
C LEU A 539 -4.56 25.74 -8.52
N ASN A 540 -5.84 26.08 -8.75
CA ASN A 540 -6.28 27.47 -8.90
C ASN A 540 -6.33 28.27 -7.58
N ASN A 541 -5.76 27.75 -6.49
CA ASN A 541 -5.85 28.36 -5.16
C ASN A 541 -4.54 29.05 -4.77
N THR A 542 -4.65 30.31 -4.37
CA THR A 542 -3.52 31.17 -3.98
C THR A 542 -3.25 31.18 -2.47
N GLN A 543 -4.16 30.63 -1.66
CA GLN A 543 -4.02 30.53 -0.21
C GLN A 543 -3.14 29.34 0.17
N SER A 544 -2.18 29.57 1.09
CA SER A 544 -1.30 28.51 1.59
C SER A 544 -2.04 27.46 2.43
N ILE A 545 -3.11 27.86 3.13
CA ILE A 545 -3.89 26.98 4.01
C ILE A 545 -5.37 27.18 3.71
N ILE A 546 -6.05 26.09 3.33
CA ILE A 546 -7.50 26.04 3.11
C ILE A 546 -8.12 25.24 4.25
N THR A 547 -9.24 25.72 4.78
CA THR A 547 -9.98 25.05 5.86
C THR A 547 -11.46 24.93 5.52
N GLU A 548 -12.03 23.76 5.80
CA GLU A 548 -13.44 23.46 5.69
C GLU A 548 -13.90 22.83 7.02
N LYS A 549 -14.67 23.56 7.82
CA LYS A 549 -15.08 23.15 9.18
C LYS A 549 -13.87 22.84 10.09
N VAL A 550 -13.21 23.89 10.55
CA VAL A 550 -12.09 23.81 11.52
C VAL A 550 -12.37 24.70 12.72
N GLU A 551 -12.32 24.15 13.95
CA GLU A 551 -12.67 24.90 15.17
C GLU A 551 -11.59 25.94 15.53
N LYS A 552 -10.34 25.48 15.66
CA LYS A 552 -9.20 26.33 16.05
C LYS A 552 -8.02 26.10 15.13
N THR A 553 -7.53 27.20 14.56
CA THR A 553 -6.28 27.23 13.79
C THR A 553 -5.30 28.21 14.42
N THR A 554 -4.14 27.73 14.87
CA THR A 554 -3.01 28.59 15.28
C THR A 554 -2.01 28.68 14.14
N LYS A 555 -1.68 29.89 13.69
CA LYS A 555 -0.78 30.17 12.57
C LYS A 555 0.30 31.15 13.04
N ASP A 556 1.53 30.65 13.23
CA ASP A 556 2.69 31.45 13.66
C ASP A 556 3.91 31.27 12.74
#